data_AF-A0A2N9I703-F1
#
_entry.id   AF-A0A2N9I703-F1
#
_cell.length_a   1.000
_cell.length_b   1.000
_cell.length_c   1.000
_cell.angle_alpha   90.00
_cell.angle_beta   90.00
_cell.angle_gamma   90.00
#
_symmetry.space_group_name_H-M   'P 1'
#
loop_
_entity.id
_entity.type
_entity.pdbx_description
1 polymer ?
#
loop_
_entity_poly.entity_id
_entity_poly.type
_entity_poly.pdbx_seq_one_letter_code
_entity_poly.pdbx_strand_id
1 'polypeptide(L)'
;MASKLLRHSHLRLRALYSSNPSGATRGLLSLRLFSNASSEKPTGFERASTSTSSSLKDLELAKFASIAETWWDSEGPFKPLHVMNPTRLAFIRSTLCRHFSKDPNSARPFEGLKIVDVGCGGGILSEPLARMGATVTGVDAVEKNIKIARLHAGDMALESTKSLTDVLALSHICSEQG
;
A
#
# COMPACT_ATOMS: atom_id res chain seq x y z
N MET A 1 -22.06 -38.48 44.03
CA MET A 1 -23.00 -38.98 43.01
C MET A 1 -22.32 -38.88 41.66
N ALA A 2 -21.76 -40.01 41.21
CA ALA A 2 -21.03 -40.16 39.97
C ALA A 2 -21.97 -40.37 38.78
N SER A 3 -21.43 -40.16 37.56
CA SER A 3 -21.82 -40.72 36.24
C SER A 3 -21.82 -39.62 35.18
N LYS A 4 -21.22 -39.69 33.99
CA LYS A 4 -20.44 -40.72 33.25
C LYS A 4 -19.79 -39.95 32.07
N LEU A 5 -18.48 -40.11 31.83
CA LEU A 5 -17.86 -40.87 30.72
C LEU A 5 -18.06 -40.28 29.30
N LEU A 6 -16.98 -39.75 28.70
CA LEU A 6 -16.14 -40.38 27.64
C LEU A 6 -16.72 -40.21 26.22
N ARG A 7 -15.97 -40.14 25.11
CA ARG A 7 -14.61 -39.74 24.68
C ARG A 7 -14.62 -39.97 23.15
N HIS A 8 -13.89 -39.13 22.42
CA HIS A 8 -13.19 -39.40 21.14
C HIS A 8 -14.01 -39.70 19.87
N SER A 9 -13.74 -38.93 18.80
CA SER A 9 -13.06 -39.49 17.62
C SER A 9 -12.62 -38.41 16.63
N HIS A 10 -11.35 -38.55 16.23
CA HIS A 10 -10.56 -37.78 15.27
C HIS A 10 -11.21 -37.58 13.90
N LEU A 11 -11.12 -36.36 13.35
CA LEU A 11 -11.02 -36.18 11.89
C LEU A 11 -9.56 -35.93 11.52
N ARG A 12 -9.01 -36.88 10.76
CA ARG A 12 -7.65 -36.86 10.23
C ARG A 12 -7.54 -35.86 9.08
N LEU A 13 -6.54 -34.98 9.17
CA LEU A 13 -5.99 -34.21 8.07
C LEU A 13 -5.31 -35.18 7.08
N ARG A 14 -5.66 -35.14 5.80
CA ARG A 14 -4.95 -35.88 4.75
C ARG A 14 -4.33 -34.86 3.79
N ALA A 15 -3.04 -34.59 4.00
CA ALA A 15 -2.20 -33.90 3.02
C ALA A 15 -1.96 -34.85 1.83
N LEU A 16 -2.39 -34.46 0.64
CA LEU A 16 -2.01 -35.14 -0.60
C LEU A 16 -0.71 -34.51 -1.10
N TYR A 17 0.38 -35.24 -0.89
CA TYR A 17 1.69 -34.96 -1.44
C TYR A 17 1.69 -35.47 -2.89
N SER A 18 1.78 -34.57 -3.87
CA SER A 18 1.93 -34.92 -5.28
C SER A 18 3.42 -35.03 -5.61
N SER A 19 3.88 -36.26 -5.82
CA SER A 19 5.22 -36.61 -6.26
C SER A 19 5.34 -36.45 -7.79
N ASN A 20 6.29 -35.63 -8.23
CA ASN A 20 6.62 -35.42 -9.64
C ASN A 20 7.82 -36.31 -10.03
N PRO A 21 7.70 -37.31 -10.92
CA PRO A 21 8.83 -38.12 -11.33
C PRO A 21 9.58 -37.49 -12.51
N SER A 22 10.89 -37.36 -12.33
CA SER A 22 11.87 -36.93 -13.32
C SER A 22 12.01 -37.96 -14.45
N GLY A 23 11.88 -37.52 -15.70
CA GLY A 23 12.19 -38.29 -16.90
C GLY A 23 13.45 -37.76 -17.58
N ALA A 24 14.58 -38.39 -17.29
CA ALA A 24 15.87 -38.14 -17.94
C ALA A 24 15.99 -39.00 -19.21
N THR A 25 16.17 -38.37 -20.36
CA THR A 25 16.54 -39.06 -21.61
C THR A 25 18.04 -38.87 -21.88
N ARG A 26 18.71 -40.01 -22.03
CA ARG A 26 20.15 -40.15 -22.29
C ARG A 26 20.41 -39.91 -23.78
N GLY A 27 21.20 -38.89 -24.10
CA GLY A 27 21.68 -38.60 -25.46
C GLY A 27 23.20 -38.78 -25.52
N LEU A 28 23.64 -39.48 -26.56
CA LEU A 28 24.97 -40.04 -26.79
C LEU A 28 26.11 -38.99 -26.83
N LEU A 29 27.24 -39.34 -26.21
CA LEU A 29 28.49 -38.60 -26.26
C LEU A 29 29.13 -38.76 -27.65
N SER A 30 29.08 -37.72 -28.49
CA SER A 30 29.92 -37.62 -29.69
C SER A 30 31.11 -36.72 -29.35
N LEU A 31 32.29 -37.32 -29.15
CA LEU A 31 33.56 -36.57 -29.15
C LEU A 31 33.78 -36.02 -30.56
N ARG A 32 33.67 -34.70 -30.72
CA ARG A 32 34.25 -34.00 -31.87
C ARG A 32 35.40 -33.12 -31.39
N LEU A 33 36.53 -33.33 -32.07
CA LEU A 33 37.80 -32.65 -31.92
C LEU A 33 37.62 -31.13 -31.98
N PHE A 34 38.23 -30.43 -31.02
CA PHE A 34 38.34 -28.98 -31.03
C PHE A 34 39.14 -28.52 -32.24
N SER A 35 38.51 -27.73 -33.10
CA SER A 35 39.21 -26.89 -34.07
C SER A 35 38.79 -25.44 -33.80
N ASN A 36 39.78 -24.64 -33.47
CA ASN A 36 39.68 -23.24 -33.07
C ASN A 36 39.40 -22.38 -34.31
N ALA A 37 38.25 -21.71 -34.40
CA ALA A 37 38.02 -20.65 -35.37
C ALA A 37 37.01 -19.63 -34.84
N SER A 38 37.44 -18.37 -34.88
CA SER A 38 36.82 -17.14 -34.39
C SER A 38 35.36 -16.95 -34.80
N SER A 39 34.49 -16.56 -33.87
CA SER A 39 33.41 -15.60 -34.13
C SER A 39 32.72 -15.14 -32.84
N GLU A 40 32.74 -13.82 -32.64
CA GLU A 40 31.80 -12.96 -31.92
C GLU A 40 31.46 -13.20 -30.44
N LYS A 41 31.76 -12.17 -29.63
CA LYS A 41 31.25 -12.02 -28.27
C LYS A 41 29.72 -11.94 -28.33
N PRO A 42 28.97 -12.67 -27.50
CA PRO A 42 27.54 -12.40 -27.35
C PRO A 42 27.41 -11.05 -26.63
N THR A 43 27.13 -10.01 -27.41
CA THR A 43 26.71 -8.71 -26.90
C THR A 43 25.39 -8.87 -26.14
N GLY A 44 25.26 -8.07 -25.09
CA GLY A 44 24.32 -8.28 -24.00
C GLY A 44 22.87 -8.47 -24.41
N PHE A 45 22.14 -9.11 -23.50
CA PHE A 45 20.68 -9.17 -23.52
C PHE A 45 20.14 -7.74 -23.42
N GLU A 46 19.90 -7.11 -24.57
CA GLU A 46 19.30 -5.78 -24.65
C GLU A 46 17.87 -5.90 -24.14
N ARG A 47 17.69 -5.56 -22.86
CA ARG A 47 16.39 -5.52 -22.22
C ARG A 47 15.59 -4.43 -22.93
N ALA A 48 14.69 -4.83 -23.82
CA ALA A 48 13.75 -3.93 -24.50
C ALA A 48 13.18 -2.95 -23.47
N SER A 49 13.58 -1.68 -23.59
CA SER A 49 13.08 -0.61 -22.75
C SER A 49 11.64 -0.35 -23.16
N THR A 50 10.70 -1.04 -22.52
CA THR A 50 9.29 -0.69 -22.60
C THR A 50 9.14 0.73 -22.08
N SER A 51 8.93 1.69 -22.98
CA SER A 51 8.64 3.08 -22.62
C SER A 51 7.35 3.11 -21.80
N THR A 52 7.48 3.26 -20.48
CA THR A 52 6.32 3.41 -19.60
C THR A 52 5.71 4.78 -19.82
N SER A 53 4.58 4.83 -20.52
CA SER A 53 3.78 6.05 -20.63
C SER A 53 3.09 6.35 -19.29
N SER A 54 3.17 7.60 -18.83
CA SER A 54 2.48 8.04 -17.61
C SER A 54 0.96 7.97 -17.77
N SER A 55 0.24 7.58 -16.71
CA SER A 55 -1.22 7.61 -16.65
C SER A 55 -1.77 8.97 -16.16
N LEU A 56 -0.90 9.90 -15.78
CA LEU A 56 -1.28 11.22 -15.30
C LEU A 56 -1.78 12.11 -16.45
N LYS A 57 -2.79 12.92 -16.16
CA LYS A 57 -3.34 13.92 -17.09
C LYS A 57 -3.03 15.31 -16.58
N ASP A 58 -2.25 16.07 -17.33
CA ASP A 58 -1.76 17.39 -16.90
C ASP A 58 -2.88 18.37 -16.55
N LEU A 59 -4.00 18.33 -17.29
CA LEU A 59 -5.17 19.17 -17.01
C LEU A 59 -5.80 18.86 -15.65
N GLU A 60 -5.84 17.59 -15.24
CA GLU A 60 -6.35 17.21 -13.92
C GLU A 60 -5.38 17.67 -12.82
N LEU A 61 -4.08 17.49 -13.02
CA LEU A 61 -3.06 17.97 -12.08
C LEU A 61 -3.16 19.49 -11.88
N ALA A 62 -3.28 20.25 -12.97
CA ALA A 62 -3.42 21.70 -12.92
C ALA A 62 -4.73 22.13 -12.22
N LYS A 63 -5.84 21.42 -12.48
CA LYS A 63 -7.12 21.67 -11.82
C LYS A 63 -7.04 21.46 -10.30
N PHE A 64 -6.47 20.35 -9.83
CA PHE A 64 -6.36 20.12 -8.39
C PHE A 64 -5.36 21.07 -7.73
N ALA A 65 -4.27 21.42 -8.44
CA ALA A 65 -3.31 22.41 -7.96
C ALA A 65 -3.89 23.82 -7.80
N SER A 66 -4.87 24.22 -8.63
CA SER A 66 -5.45 25.57 -8.58
C SER A 66 -6.41 25.78 -7.40
N ILE A 67 -6.99 24.70 -6.87
CA ILE A 67 -7.93 24.75 -5.73
C ILE A 67 -7.35 24.13 -4.45
N ALA A 68 -6.05 23.80 -4.43
CA ALA A 68 -5.41 23.09 -3.32
C ALA A 68 -5.61 23.78 -1.95
N GLU A 69 -5.54 25.10 -1.90
CA GLU A 69 -5.69 25.88 -0.65
C GLU A 69 -7.07 25.74 -0.01
N THR A 70 -8.08 25.36 -0.80
CA THR A 70 -9.47 25.16 -0.33
C THR A 70 -9.74 23.74 0.16
N TRP A 71 -8.72 22.87 0.25
CA TRP A 71 -8.93 21.45 0.55
C TRP A 71 -9.67 21.19 1.87
N TRP A 72 -9.43 22.03 2.88
CA TRP A 72 -10.04 21.93 4.21
C TRP A 72 -11.15 22.94 4.46
N ASP A 73 -11.57 23.70 3.44
CA ASP A 73 -12.80 24.48 3.52
C ASP A 73 -14.02 23.54 3.44
N SER A 74 -14.78 23.44 4.54
CA SER A 74 -15.96 22.58 4.63
C SER A 74 -17.08 22.99 3.68
N GLU A 75 -17.10 24.25 3.25
CA GLU A 75 -18.09 24.79 2.31
C GLU A 75 -17.52 25.01 0.90
N GLY A 76 -16.24 24.69 0.70
CA GLY A 76 -15.54 24.85 -0.56
C GLY A 76 -15.77 23.72 -1.58
N PRO A 77 -14.99 23.68 -2.67
CA PRO A 77 -15.13 22.71 -3.75
C PRO A 77 -15.06 21.23 -3.30
N PHE A 78 -14.37 20.95 -2.19
CA PHE A 78 -14.20 19.61 -1.63
C PHE A 78 -15.23 19.24 -0.57
N LYS A 79 -16.27 20.07 -0.33
CA LYS A 79 -17.37 19.77 0.58
C LYS A 79 -17.92 18.34 0.46
N PRO A 80 -18.15 17.76 -0.74
CA PRO A 80 -18.61 16.38 -0.85
C PRO A 80 -17.67 15.35 -0.18
N LEU A 81 -16.35 15.56 -0.25
CA LEU A 81 -15.38 14.69 0.40
C LEU A 81 -15.45 14.79 1.92
N HIS A 82 -15.64 16.00 2.47
CA HIS A 82 -15.83 16.22 3.90
C HIS A 82 -17.09 15.53 4.42
N VAL A 83 -18.22 15.75 3.74
CA VAL A 83 -19.52 15.17 4.12
C VAL A 83 -19.50 13.64 4.01
N MET A 84 -18.83 13.09 3.01
CA MET A 84 -18.71 11.63 2.83
C MET A 84 -17.69 10.98 3.78
N ASN A 85 -16.77 11.76 4.35
CA ASN A 85 -15.65 11.22 5.15
C ASN A 85 -16.08 10.32 6.31
N PRO A 86 -17.08 10.68 7.14
CA PRO A 86 -17.53 9.84 8.25
C PRO A 86 -18.02 8.46 7.77
N THR A 87 -18.78 8.43 6.67
CA THR A 87 -19.31 7.17 6.11
C THR A 87 -18.19 6.27 5.60
N ARG A 88 -17.22 6.81 4.83
CA ARG A 88 -16.07 6.00 4.37
C ARG A 88 -15.19 5.53 5.51
N LEU A 89 -14.98 6.35 6.55
CA LEU A 89 -14.22 5.95 7.74
C LEU A 89 -14.90 4.81 8.51
N ALA A 90 -16.23 4.86 8.66
CA ALA A 90 -16.98 3.77 9.28
C ALA A 90 -16.86 2.46 8.50
N PHE A 91 -16.92 2.54 7.16
CA PHE A 91 -16.70 1.37 6.30
C PHE A 91 -15.28 0.82 6.42
N ILE A 92 -14.25 1.67 6.36
CA ILE A 92 -12.85 1.25 6.51
C ILE A 92 -12.64 0.63 7.88
N ARG A 93 -13.11 1.27 8.96
CA ARG A 93 -12.97 0.75 10.34
C ARG A 93 -13.60 -0.62 10.50
N SER A 94 -14.85 -0.79 10.08
CA SER A 94 -15.53 -2.09 10.19
C SER A 94 -14.82 -3.18 9.38
N THR A 95 -14.33 -2.84 8.18
CA THR A 95 -13.65 -3.78 7.30
C THR A 95 -12.28 -4.19 7.84
N LEU A 96 -11.44 -3.23 8.20
CA LEU A 96 -10.09 -3.49 8.72
C LEU A 96 -10.14 -4.18 10.07
N CYS A 97 -11.04 -3.77 10.97
CA CYS A 97 -11.15 -4.41 12.29
C CYS A 97 -11.56 -5.88 12.17
N ARG A 98 -12.51 -6.19 11.28
CA ARG A 98 -12.88 -7.57 10.98
C ARG A 98 -11.73 -8.36 10.35
N HIS A 99 -11.04 -7.79 9.36
CA HIS A 99 -9.97 -8.48 8.63
C HIS A 99 -8.75 -8.76 9.51
N PHE A 100 -8.33 -7.78 10.32
CA PHE A 100 -7.15 -7.88 11.18
C PHE A 100 -7.47 -8.29 12.63
N SER A 101 -8.72 -8.70 12.90
CA SER A 101 -9.20 -9.07 14.24
C SER A 101 -8.89 -8.01 15.31
N LYS A 102 -9.10 -6.73 14.98
CA LYS A 102 -8.98 -5.59 15.90
C LYS A 102 -10.33 -5.29 16.57
N ASP A 103 -10.30 -4.69 17.75
CA ASP A 103 -11.50 -4.16 18.41
C ASP A 103 -11.90 -2.80 17.79
N PRO A 104 -13.07 -2.70 17.14
CA PRO A 104 -13.53 -1.45 16.53
C PRO A 104 -13.90 -0.36 17.54
N ASN A 105 -14.05 -0.70 18.83
CA ASN A 105 -14.38 0.24 19.91
C ASN A 105 -13.15 0.76 20.64
N SER A 106 -11.96 0.22 20.36
CA SER A 106 -10.70 0.76 20.87
C SER A 106 -10.51 2.21 20.44
N ALA A 107 -9.88 3.02 21.28
CA ALA A 107 -9.50 4.39 20.94
C ALA A 107 -8.54 4.46 19.74
N ARG A 108 -7.70 3.43 19.57
CA ARG A 108 -6.70 3.30 18.49
C ARG A 108 -6.87 1.97 17.76
N PRO A 109 -7.98 1.77 17.02
CA PRO A 109 -8.31 0.48 16.43
C PRO A 109 -7.34 0.03 15.33
N PHE A 110 -6.55 0.96 14.78
CA PHE A 110 -5.58 0.69 13.71
C PHE A 110 -4.13 0.65 14.19
N GLU A 111 -3.89 0.62 15.50
CA GLU A 111 -2.54 0.53 16.07
C GLU A 111 -1.71 -0.58 15.41
N GLY A 112 -0.52 -0.26 14.90
CA GLY A 112 0.38 -1.20 14.24
C GLY A 112 -0.01 -1.58 12.80
N LEU A 113 -1.08 -1.01 12.24
CA LEU A 113 -1.38 -1.14 10.81
C LEU A 113 -0.58 -0.11 10.00
N LYS A 114 -0.14 -0.51 8.80
CA LYS A 114 0.45 0.38 7.81
C LYS A 114 -0.51 0.54 6.64
N ILE A 115 -0.87 1.77 6.29
CA ILE A 115 -1.87 2.09 5.26
C ILE A 115 -1.25 3.03 4.24
N VAL A 116 -1.51 2.79 2.96
CA VAL A 116 -1.19 3.73 1.87
C VAL A 116 -2.47 4.35 1.34
N ASP A 117 -2.53 5.68 1.28
CA ASP A 117 -3.65 6.46 0.72
C ASP A 117 -3.22 7.08 -0.62
N VAL A 118 -3.61 6.47 -1.73
CA VAL A 118 -3.21 6.87 -3.08
C VAL A 118 -4.19 7.91 -3.62
N GLY A 119 -3.68 9.07 -4.00
CA GLY A 119 -4.50 10.26 -4.27
C GLY A 119 -5.00 10.90 -2.98
N CYS A 120 -4.12 11.01 -1.96
CA CYS A 120 -4.50 11.48 -0.64
C CYS A 120 -4.98 12.95 -0.62
N GLY A 121 -4.64 13.73 -1.66
CA GLY A 121 -4.96 15.14 -1.72
C GLY A 121 -4.39 15.89 -0.53
N GLY A 122 -5.18 16.80 0.03
CA GLY A 122 -4.89 17.52 1.28
C GLY A 122 -5.13 16.70 2.56
N GLY A 123 -5.32 15.37 2.49
CA GLY A 123 -5.23 14.51 3.67
C GLY A 123 -6.53 14.27 4.47
N ILE A 124 -7.70 14.63 3.94
CA ILE A 124 -9.02 14.47 4.62
C ILE A 124 -9.26 13.03 5.13
N LEU A 125 -8.77 12.03 4.39
CA LEU A 125 -8.85 10.63 4.80
C LEU A 125 -7.61 10.21 5.61
N SER A 126 -6.42 10.51 5.10
CA SER A 126 -5.14 10.13 5.71
C SER A 126 -5.04 10.51 7.19
N GLU A 127 -5.44 11.73 7.55
CA GLU A 127 -5.34 12.21 8.93
C GLU A 127 -6.18 11.40 9.93
N PRO A 128 -7.50 11.22 9.77
CA PRO A 128 -8.28 10.39 10.69
C PRO A 128 -7.85 8.93 10.74
N LEU A 129 -7.30 8.37 9.66
CA LEU A 129 -6.68 7.04 9.69
C LEU A 129 -5.46 7.01 10.63
N ALA A 130 -4.62 8.04 10.55
CA ALA A 130 -3.47 8.19 11.43
C ALA A 130 -3.88 8.41 12.90
N ARG A 131 -4.90 9.25 13.16
CA ARG A 131 -5.44 9.44 14.53
C ARG A 131 -6.01 8.14 15.13
N MET A 132 -6.52 7.23 14.31
CA MET A 132 -6.95 5.89 14.75
C MET A 132 -5.80 4.91 15.03
N GLY A 133 -4.54 5.36 14.93
CA GLY A 133 -3.34 4.59 15.29
C GLY A 133 -2.61 3.94 14.12
N ALA A 134 -3.04 4.17 12.87
CA ALA A 134 -2.32 3.65 11.70
C ALA A 134 -1.05 4.46 11.43
N THR A 135 -0.02 3.80 10.90
CA THR A 135 1.06 4.47 10.17
C THR A 135 0.60 4.69 8.73
N VAL A 136 0.32 5.93 8.35
CA VAL A 136 -0.24 6.27 7.04
C VAL A 136 0.82 6.90 6.14
N THR A 137 0.91 6.41 4.92
CA THR A 137 1.65 7.02 3.81
C THR A 137 0.64 7.52 2.77
N GLY A 138 0.41 8.82 2.74
CA GLY A 138 -0.28 9.48 1.64
C GLY A 138 0.62 9.66 0.42
N VAL A 139 0.04 9.50 -0.77
CA VAL A 139 0.72 9.73 -2.06
C VAL A 139 -0.21 10.57 -2.93
N ASP A 140 0.31 11.63 -3.54
CA ASP A 140 -0.43 12.45 -4.51
C ASP A 140 0.53 12.97 -5.59
N ALA A 141 0.02 13.18 -6.79
CA ALA A 141 0.81 13.69 -7.91
C ALA A 141 0.96 15.22 -7.88
N VAL A 142 0.13 15.92 -7.09
CA VAL A 142 0.13 17.37 -6.98
C VAL A 142 0.84 17.79 -5.69
N GLU A 143 2.03 18.38 -5.84
CA GLU A 143 2.87 18.81 -4.72
C GLU A 143 2.14 19.79 -3.77
N LYS A 144 1.32 20.70 -4.31
CA LYS A 144 0.53 21.63 -3.49
C LYS A 144 -0.44 20.90 -2.55
N ASN A 145 -1.06 19.81 -3.00
CA ASN A 145 -1.96 19.02 -2.17
C ASN A 145 -1.20 18.39 -0.98
N ILE A 146 -0.01 17.85 -1.24
CA ILE A 146 0.85 17.30 -0.18
C ILE A 146 1.26 18.36 0.84
N LYS A 147 1.56 19.59 0.40
CA LYS A 147 1.83 20.71 1.31
C LYS A 147 0.63 20.99 2.20
N ILE A 148 -0.58 21.04 1.64
CA ILE A 148 -1.82 21.23 2.42
C ILE A 148 -2.05 20.08 3.40
N ALA A 149 -1.81 18.84 2.98
CA ALA A 149 -1.92 17.68 3.87
C ALA A 149 -0.96 17.76 5.07
N ARG A 150 0.31 18.12 4.83
CA ARG A 150 1.31 18.28 5.89
C ARG A 150 0.97 19.43 6.83
N LEU A 151 0.52 20.57 6.29
CA LEU A 151 0.11 21.72 7.08
C LEU A 151 -1.05 21.38 8.03
N HIS A 152 -2.09 20.71 7.52
CA HIS A 152 -3.25 20.35 8.34
C HIS A 152 -2.93 19.23 9.35
N ALA A 153 -2.03 18.33 8.98
CA ALA A 153 -1.44 17.37 9.88
C ALA A 153 -0.62 18.02 11.03
N GLY A 154 -0.22 19.28 10.91
CA GLY A 154 0.62 19.96 11.91
C GLY A 154 2.13 19.76 11.70
N ASP A 155 2.55 19.16 10.58
CA ASP A 155 3.96 18.93 10.26
C ASP A 155 4.56 20.11 9.47
N MET A 156 5.43 20.87 10.15
CA MET A 156 6.41 21.76 9.52
C MET A 156 7.75 21.03 9.37
N ALA A 157 7.88 20.17 8.36
CA ALA A 157 9.18 19.66 7.91
C ALA A 157 9.43 20.06 6.45
N LEU A 158 10.20 21.14 6.32
CA LEU A 158 10.77 21.65 5.06
C LEU A 158 11.96 20.78 4.62
N GLU A 159 12.26 20.88 3.32
CA GLU A 159 13.45 20.43 2.59
C GLU A 159 13.43 19.03 1.94
N SER A 160 13.13 19.07 0.63
CA SER A 160 13.99 18.55 -0.46
C SER A 160 14.27 17.05 -0.56
N THR A 161 13.62 16.35 -1.52
CA THR A 161 14.23 15.49 -2.56
C THR A 161 13.15 14.97 -3.54
N LYS A 162 13.53 14.83 -4.82
CA LYS A 162 12.69 14.62 -6.01
C LYS A 162 12.06 13.22 -6.11
N SER A 163 10.89 13.21 -6.77
CA SER A 163 10.09 12.07 -7.28
C SER A 163 9.20 11.34 -6.27
N LEU A 164 7.89 11.29 -6.56
CA LEU A 164 6.80 10.65 -5.80
C LEU A 164 6.84 10.99 -4.30
N THR A 165 6.33 12.18 -3.96
CA THR A 165 6.38 12.77 -2.61
C THR A 165 5.77 11.88 -1.53
N ASP A 166 6.64 11.25 -0.74
CA ASP A 166 6.32 10.52 0.48
C ASP A 166 5.64 11.44 1.51
N VAL A 167 4.46 11.06 1.99
CA VAL A 167 4.01 11.47 3.32
C VAL A 167 4.74 10.57 4.32
N LEU A 168 5.84 11.11 4.86
CA LEU A 168 6.50 10.56 6.05
C LEU A 168 5.46 10.45 7.17
N ALA A 169 5.48 9.31 7.83
CA ALA A 169 4.50 8.81 8.78
C ALA A 169 3.86 9.89 9.67
N LEU A 170 2.55 10.10 9.50
CA LEU A 170 1.67 10.84 10.42
C LEU A 170 1.49 10.13 11.79
N SER A 171 2.52 9.44 12.28
CA SER A 171 2.46 8.64 13.52
C SER A 171 2.62 9.49 14.79
N HIS A 172 3.12 10.72 14.68
CA HIS A 172 3.48 11.57 15.83
C HIS A 172 2.47 12.69 16.17
N ILE A 173 1.41 12.88 15.39
CA ILE A 173 0.53 14.07 15.53
C ILE A 173 -0.45 13.98 16.70
N CYS A 174 -0.71 12.78 17.22
CA CYS A 174 -1.77 12.57 18.21
C CYS A 174 -1.27 12.08 19.57
N SER A 175 -0.03 12.42 19.95
CA SER A 175 0.49 12.19 21.31
C SER A 175 0.46 13.44 22.21
N GLU A 176 0.02 14.61 21.73
CA GLU A 176 0.06 15.87 22.51
C GLU A 176 -1.28 16.57 22.76
N GLN A 177 -2.43 15.94 22.48
CA GLN A 177 -3.73 16.50 22.92
C GLN A 177 -4.45 15.44 23.75
N GLY A 178 -4.23 15.54 25.07
CA GLY A 178 -4.99 14.80 26.10
C GLY A 178 -6.38 15.37 26.32
#